data_AF-A0A948JPS8-F1
#
_entry.id   AF-A0A948JPS8-F1
#
_cell.length_a   1.000
_cell.length_b   1.000
_cell.length_c   1.000
_cell.angle_alpha   90.00
_cell.angle_beta   90.00
_cell.angle_gamma   90.00
#
_symmetry.space_group_name_H-M   'P 1'
#
loop_
_entity.id
_entity.type
_entity.pdbx_description
1 polymer ?
#
loop_
_entity_poly.entity_id
_entity_poly.type
_entity_poly.pdbx_seq_one_letter_code
_entity_poly.pdbx_strand_id
1 'polypeptide(L)'
;MSSLVICIGFVMSVMALLITVALLIFMGFEIFDILRSSILAPKTRNMLHDVALMLVMLKAIKILLFYISTHRVGIKYLVEISIIAPAIEIIFAPDRHAWWLLVIFAFFSIANLIIYLVFYTRIKELDQEIVQQEIQSLPRI
;
A
#
# COMPACT_ATOMS: atom_id res chain seq x y z
N MET A 1 28.96 13.00 4.62
CA MET A 1 27.50 13.12 4.40
C MET A 1 26.89 11.86 3.77
N SER A 2 27.63 11.07 3.00
CA SER A 2 27.13 9.87 2.32
C SER A 2 26.67 8.73 3.25
N SER A 3 27.38 8.47 4.36
CA SER A 3 27.03 7.38 5.30
C SER A 3 25.72 7.61 6.07
N LEU A 4 25.36 8.88 6.30
CA LEU A 4 24.12 9.25 7.00
C LEU A 4 22.88 8.99 6.13
N VAL A 5 22.99 9.29 4.82
CA VAL A 5 21.92 9.05 3.84
C VAL A 5 21.64 7.56 3.66
N ILE A 6 22.68 6.73 3.63
CA ILE A 6 22.55 5.27 3.55
C ILE A 6 21.87 4.72 4.81
N CYS A 7 22.24 5.22 5.99
CA CYS A 7 21.66 4.78 7.26
C CYS A 7 20.17 5.14 7.36
N ILE A 8 19.80 6.36 6.97
CA ILE A 8 18.40 6.81 6.92
C ILE A 8 17.60 5.97 5.92
N GLY A 9 18.16 5.69 4.73
CA GLY A 9 17.52 4.85 3.73
C GLY A 9 17.27 3.42 4.23
N PHE A 10 18.23 2.84 4.93
CA PHE A 10 18.09 1.50 5.53
C PHE A 10 17.00 1.47 6.60
N VAL A 11 16.99 2.46 7.51
CA VAL A 11 15.97 2.58 8.56
C VAL A 11 14.57 2.73 7.97
N MET A 12 14.42 3.55 6.93
CA MET A 12 13.13 3.74 6.24
C MET A 12 12.65 2.45 5.57
N SER A 13 13.54 1.70 4.91
CA SER A 13 13.19 0.41 4.31
C SER A 13 12.76 -0.63 5.34
N VAL A 14 13.46 -0.72 6.47
CA VAL A 14 13.10 -1.64 7.57
C VAL A 14 11.76 -1.26 8.19
N MET A 15 11.51 0.03 8.42
CA MET A 15 10.19 0.49 8.88
C MET A 15 9.08 0.19 7.88
N ALA A 16 9.30 0.44 6.59
CA ALA A 16 8.32 0.16 5.55
C ALA A 16 8.00 -1.34 5.47
N LEU A 17 9.00 -2.20 5.60
CA LEU A 17 8.81 -3.65 5.66
C LEU A 17 8.00 -4.05 6.90
N LEU A 18 8.36 -3.54 8.09
CA LEU A 18 7.64 -3.86 9.34
C LEU A 18 6.16 -3.43 9.27
N ILE A 19 5.88 -2.25 8.73
CA ILE A 19 4.51 -1.75 8.54
C ILE A 19 3.75 -2.63 7.54
N THR A 20 4.39 -3.02 6.44
CA THR A 20 3.77 -3.88 5.41
C THR A 20 3.44 -5.27 5.98
N VAL A 21 4.36 -5.85 6.76
CA VAL A 21 4.16 -7.15 7.41
C VAL A 21 3.05 -7.06 8.46
N ALA A 22 3.06 -6.02 9.30
CA ALA A 22 2.01 -5.80 10.30
C ALA A 22 0.62 -5.65 9.66
N LEU A 23 0.52 -4.89 8.56
CA LEU A 23 -0.72 -4.75 7.80
C LEU A 23 -1.19 -6.09 7.23
N LEU A 24 -0.28 -6.90 6.66
CA LEU A 24 -0.65 -8.22 6.12
C LEU A 24 -1.12 -9.18 7.21
N ILE A 25 -0.48 -9.17 8.39
CA ILE A 25 -0.92 -9.96 9.53
C ILE A 25 -2.32 -9.51 9.96
N PHE A 26 -2.54 -8.21 10.12
CA PHE A 26 -3.83 -7.65 10.51
C PHE A 26 -4.95 -8.04 9.52
N MET A 27 -4.72 -7.85 8.22
CA MET A 27 -5.69 -8.25 7.18
C MET A 27 -5.90 -9.76 7.12
N GLY A 28 -4.85 -10.56 7.36
CA GLY A 28 -4.94 -12.02 7.42
C GLY A 28 -5.82 -12.51 8.59
N PHE A 29 -5.68 -11.88 9.76
CA PHE A 29 -6.57 -12.13 10.90
C PHE A 29 -8.03 -11.77 10.57
N GLU A 30 -8.25 -10.63 9.93
CA GLU A 30 -9.59 -10.18 9.56
C GLU A 30 -10.23 -11.12 8.53
N ILE A 31 -9.48 -11.58 7.53
CA ILE A 31 -9.95 -12.59 6.56
C ILE A 31 -10.23 -13.93 7.20
N PHE A 32 -9.40 -14.36 8.16
CA PHE A 32 -9.66 -15.58 8.89
C PHE A 32 -10.97 -15.48 9.69
N ASP A 33 -11.25 -14.32 10.28
CA ASP A 33 -12.50 -14.04 10.97
C ASP A 33 -13.70 -13.97 10.01
N ILE A 34 -13.54 -13.33 8.84
CA ILE A 34 -14.53 -13.30 7.75
C ILE A 34 -14.85 -14.73 7.27
N LEU A 35 -13.83 -15.56 7.06
CA LEU A 35 -13.96 -16.93 6.56
C LEU A 35 -14.65 -17.82 7.59
N ARG A 36 -14.24 -17.72 8.87
CA ARG A 36 -14.85 -18.44 9.98
C ARG A 36 -16.32 -18.07 10.15
N SER A 37 -16.64 -16.77 10.13
CA SER A 37 -18.01 -16.29 10.27
C SER A 37 -18.90 -16.60 9.06
N SER A 38 -18.37 -16.61 7.83
CA SER A 38 -19.11 -17.00 6.62
C SER A 38 -19.45 -18.51 6.56
N ILE A 39 -18.60 -19.37 7.12
CA ILE A 39 -18.85 -20.82 7.18
C ILE A 39 -19.83 -21.19 8.32
N LEU A 40 -19.78 -20.47 9.45
CA LEU A 40 -20.52 -20.84 10.67
C LEU A 40 -21.88 -20.14 10.84
N ALA A 41 -22.12 -18.96 10.25
CA ALA A 41 -23.41 -18.28 10.34
C ALA A 41 -23.60 -17.25 9.19
N PRO A 42 -24.34 -17.58 8.12
CA PRO A 42 -24.65 -16.64 7.05
C PRO A 42 -25.75 -15.68 7.49
N LYS A 43 -25.44 -14.80 8.45
CA LYS A 43 -26.32 -13.71 8.86
C LYS A 43 -25.86 -12.45 8.14
N THR A 44 -26.68 -11.98 7.20
CA THR A 44 -26.70 -10.62 6.60
C THR A 44 -25.52 -9.73 6.99
N ARG A 45 -24.33 -10.07 6.49
CA ARG A 45 -23.13 -9.26 6.61
C ARG A 45 -22.95 -8.50 5.32
N ASN A 46 -22.46 -7.26 5.40
CA ASN A 46 -22.16 -6.45 4.22
C ASN A 46 -21.06 -7.13 3.40
N MET A 47 -21.44 -8.03 2.48
CA MET A 47 -20.54 -8.71 1.56
C MET A 47 -19.69 -7.71 0.76
N LEU A 48 -20.24 -6.52 0.54
CA LEU A 48 -19.58 -5.40 -0.10
C LEU A 48 -18.32 -4.95 0.66
N HIS A 49 -18.36 -4.96 2.00
CA HIS A 49 -17.22 -4.63 2.85
C HIS A 49 -16.15 -5.74 2.81
N ASP A 50 -16.55 -7.00 2.84
CA ASP A 50 -15.61 -8.13 2.77
C ASP A 50 -14.87 -8.15 1.42
N VAL A 51 -15.56 -7.79 0.33
CA VAL A 51 -14.95 -7.63 -1.00
C VAL A 51 -13.99 -6.44 -1.03
N ALA A 52 -14.33 -5.32 -0.38
CA ALA A 52 -13.43 -4.16 -0.23
C ALA A 52 -12.11 -4.56 0.43
N LEU A 53 -12.21 -5.30 1.53
CA LEU A 53 -11.08 -5.74 2.32
C LEU A 53 -10.20 -6.72 1.53
N MET A 54 -10.82 -7.63 0.78
CA MET A 54 -10.12 -8.54 -0.13
C MET A 54 -9.35 -7.78 -1.23
N LEU A 55 -9.94 -6.73 -1.82
CA LEU A 55 -9.27 -5.91 -2.85
C LEU A 55 -8.06 -5.14 -2.30
N VAL A 56 -8.19 -4.57 -1.09
CA VAL A 56 -7.06 -3.89 -0.42
C VAL A 56 -5.95 -4.91 -0.11
N MET A 57 -6.29 -6.12 0.33
CA MET A 57 -5.29 -7.16 0.62
C MET A 57 -4.54 -7.59 -0.65
N LEU A 58 -5.26 -7.81 -1.76
CA LEU A 58 -4.67 -8.14 -3.06
C LEU A 58 -3.64 -7.07 -3.51
N LYS A 59 -3.91 -5.81 -3.16
CA LYS A 59 -2.99 -4.69 -3.41
C LYS A 59 -1.77 -4.72 -2.48
N ALA A 60 -1.95 -4.99 -1.19
CA ALA A 60 -0.85 -5.15 -0.22
C ALA A 60 0.08 -6.32 -0.59
N ILE A 61 -0.47 -7.45 -1.05
CA ILE A 61 0.30 -8.59 -1.55
C ILE A 61 1.14 -8.22 -2.78
N LYS A 62 0.61 -7.40 -3.70
CA LYS A 62 1.38 -6.90 -4.84
C LYS A 62 2.58 -6.03 -4.41
N ILE A 63 2.42 -5.20 -3.38
CA ILE A 63 3.56 -4.45 -2.79
C ILE A 63 4.58 -5.42 -2.22
N LEU A 64 4.14 -6.41 -1.44
CA LEU A 64 5.05 -7.37 -0.82
C LEU A 64 5.83 -8.15 -1.88
N LEU A 65 5.16 -8.62 -2.94
CA LEU A 65 5.80 -9.30 -4.06
C LEU A 65 6.80 -8.41 -4.79
N PHE A 66 6.46 -7.14 -5.02
CA PHE A 66 7.39 -6.18 -5.61
C PHE A 66 8.59 -5.93 -4.69
N TYR A 67 8.36 -5.77 -3.40
CA TYR A 67 9.41 -5.63 -2.40
C TYR A 67 10.32 -6.86 -2.35
N ILE A 68 9.76 -8.06 -2.42
CA ILE A 68 10.55 -9.31 -2.46
C ILE A 68 11.39 -9.38 -3.75
N SER A 69 10.85 -8.90 -4.88
CA SER A 69 11.55 -8.93 -6.18
C SER A 69 12.61 -7.85 -6.35
N THR A 70 12.49 -6.71 -5.67
CA THR A 70 13.33 -5.53 -5.90
C THR A 70 14.04 -5.06 -4.61
N HIS A 71 13.82 -5.72 -3.48
CA HIS A 71 14.27 -5.33 -2.13
C HIS A 71 13.93 -3.89 -1.72
N ARG A 72 13.05 -3.22 -2.46
CA ARG A 72 12.55 -1.85 -2.21
C ARG A 72 11.10 -1.73 -2.60
N VAL A 73 10.38 -0.84 -1.91
CA VAL A 73 9.03 -0.40 -2.32
C VAL A 73 9.21 0.75 -3.32
N GLY A 74 8.86 0.54 -4.59
CA GLY A 74 8.89 1.61 -5.59
C GLY A 74 7.94 2.74 -5.19
N ILE A 75 8.40 3.99 -5.24
CA ILE A 75 7.65 5.18 -4.79
C ILE A 75 6.32 5.28 -5.54
N LYS A 76 6.34 4.91 -6.83
CA LYS A 76 5.15 4.82 -7.68
C LYS A 76 4.06 3.94 -7.05
N TYR A 77 4.40 2.74 -6.58
CA TYR A 77 3.42 1.81 -6.01
C TYR A 77 2.88 2.31 -4.68
N LEU A 78 3.72 2.96 -3.87
CA LEU A 78 3.31 3.56 -2.60
C LEU A 78 2.27 4.67 -2.83
N VAL A 79 2.49 5.54 -3.81
CA VAL A 79 1.54 6.60 -4.19
C VAL A 79 0.27 6.03 -4.82
N GLU A 80 0.35 5.02 -5.66
CA GLU A 80 -0.85 4.37 -6.21
C GLU A 80 -1.73 3.74 -5.10
N ILE A 81 -1.11 3.16 -4.06
CA ILE A 81 -1.84 2.59 -2.93
C ILE A 81 -2.44 3.67 -2.03
N SER A 82 -1.72 4.77 -1.78
CA SER A 82 -2.23 5.87 -0.96
C SER A 82 -3.48 6.53 -1.57
N ILE A 83 -3.67 6.40 -2.89
CA ILE A 83 -4.88 6.81 -3.60
C ILE A 83 -5.98 5.74 -3.48
N ILE A 84 -5.64 4.47 -3.80
CA ILE A 84 -6.62 3.39 -3.99
C ILE A 84 -7.21 2.89 -2.67
N ALA A 85 -6.42 2.77 -1.61
CA ALA A 85 -6.89 2.26 -0.32
C ALA A 85 -8.04 3.11 0.27
N PRO A 86 -7.90 4.44 0.43
CA PRO A 86 -9.01 5.28 0.89
C PRO A 86 -10.17 5.34 -0.11
N ALA A 87 -9.92 5.27 -1.42
CA ALA A 87 -10.98 5.24 -2.43
C ALA A 87 -11.87 3.99 -2.31
N ILE A 88 -11.26 2.81 -2.09
CA ILE A 88 -12.00 1.56 -1.87
C ILE A 88 -12.81 1.65 -0.57
N GLU A 89 -12.23 2.20 0.50
CA GLU A 89 -12.92 2.35 1.78
C GLU A 89 -14.18 3.23 1.65
N ILE A 90 -14.10 4.32 0.90
CA ILE A 90 -15.25 5.21 0.62
C ILE A 90 -16.33 4.50 -0.20
N ILE A 91 -15.94 3.76 -1.24
CA ILE A 91 -16.89 3.15 -2.18
C ILE A 91 -17.62 1.96 -1.55
N PHE A 92 -16.93 1.14 -0.77
CA PHE A 92 -17.43 -0.15 -0.33
C PHE A 92 -17.72 -0.24 1.18
N ALA A 93 -17.26 0.72 1.99
CA ALA A 93 -17.52 0.78 3.43
C ALA A 93 -17.99 2.17 3.94
N PRO A 94 -18.86 2.92 3.22
CA PRO A 94 -19.26 4.26 3.63
C PRO A 94 -19.96 4.26 5.00
N ASP A 95 -20.76 3.24 5.30
CA ASP A 95 -21.56 3.21 6.54
C ASP A 95 -20.74 2.82 7.79
N ARG A 96 -19.49 2.36 7.63
CA ARG A 96 -18.62 1.96 8.74
C ARG A 96 -17.86 3.13 9.35
N HIS A 97 -17.80 4.26 8.66
CA HIS A 97 -17.01 5.41 9.06
C HIS A 97 -17.90 6.62 9.31
N ALA A 98 -17.51 7.45 10.26
CA ALA A 98 -18.18 8.72 10.45
C ALA A 98 -18.03 9.58 9.18
N TRP A 99 -19.08 10.33 8.81
CA TRP A 99 -19.11 11.10 7.58
C TRP A 99 -17.90 12.03 7.39
N TRP A 100 -17.40 12.64 8.47
CA TRP A 100 -16.20 13.49 8.44
C TRP A 100 -14.93 12.72 8.01
N LEU A 101 -14.83 11.44 8.38
CA LEU A 101 -13.68 10.59 8.12
C LEU A 101 -13.66 10.16 6.64
N LEU A 102 -14.84 9.92 6.05
CA LEU A 102 -15.00 9.73 4.60
C LEU A 102 -14.57 10.96 3.80
N VAL A 103 -14.91 12.16 4.28
CA VAL A 103 -14.50 13.42 3.64
C VAL A 103 -12.98 13.57 3.66
N ILE A 104 -12.32 13.20 4.76
CA ILE A 104 -10.85 13.19 4.85
C ILE A 104 -10.25 12.17 3.89
N PHE A 105 -10.79 10.96 3.82
CA PHE A 105 -10.32 9.95 2.87
C PHE A 105 -10.49 10.42 1.43
N ALA A 106 -11.60 11.09 1.11
CA ALA A 106 -11.84 11.62 -0.22
C ALA A 106 -10.82 12.73 -0.55
N PHE A 107 -10.64 13.67 0.37
CA PHE A 107 -9.67 14.76 0.21
C PHE A 107 -8.24 14.22 0.08
N PHE A 108 -7.86 13.25 0.90
CA PHE A 108 -6.54 12.63 0.88
C PHE A 108 -6.30 11.85 -0.43
N SER A 109 -7.29 11.09 -0.90
CA SER A 109 -7.20 10.34 -2.16
C SER A 109 -7.08 11.28 -3.36
N ILE A 110 -7.90 12.34 -3.42
CA ILE A 110 -7.85 13.36 -4.48
C ILE A 110 -6.54 14.15 -4.44
N ALA A 111 -6.07 14.56 -3.26
CA ALA A 111 -4.81 15.27 -3.11
C ALA A 111 -3.63 14.41 -3.60
N ASN A 112 -3.57 13.14 -3.20
CA ASN A 112 -2.54 12.21 -3.68
C ASN A 112 -2.65 11.96 -5.19
N LEU A 113 -3.86 11.91 -5.75
CA LEU A 113 -4.08 11.77 -7.19
C LEU A 113 -3.55 12.99 -7.96
N ILE A 114 -3.80 14.20 -7.44
CA ILE A 114 -3.27 15.45 -8.03
C ILE A 114 -1.75 15.46 -7.96
N ILE A 115 -1.16 15.12 -6.81
CA ILE A 115 0.30 15.02 -6.65
C ILE A 115 0.86 14.00 -7.64
N TYR A 116 0.22 12.83 -7.77
CA TYR A 116 0.64 11.80 -8.70
C TYR A 116 0.61 12.30 -10.15
N LEU A 117 -0.46 12.98 -10.58
CA LEU A 117 -0.58 13.53 -11.92
C LEU A 117 0.48 14.60 -12.22
N VAL A 118 0.70 15.52 -11.28
CA VAL A 118 1.66 16.62 -11.47
C VAL A 118 3.10 16.12 -11.45
N PHE A 119 3.42 15.18 -10.57
CA PHE A 119 4.78 14.68 -10.36
C PHE A 119 5.03 13.32 -11.02
N TYR A 120 4.12 12.83 -11.88
CA TYR A 120 4.22 11.50 -12.50
C TYR A 120 5.57 11.28 -13.17
N THR A 121 6.02 12.25 -13.97
CA THR A 121 7.29 12.19 -14.69
C THR A 121 8.48 12.13 -13.72
N ARG A 122 8.45 12.94 -12.65
CA ARG A 122 9.51 12.95 -11.63
C ARG A 122 9.56 11.65 -10.82
N ILE A 123 8.40 11.12 -10.43
CA ILE A 123 8.31 9.85 -9.71
C ILE A 123 8.85 8.72 -10.59
N LYS A 124 8.56 8.74 -11.89
CA LYS A 124 9.07 7.76 -12.86
C LYS A 124 10.59 7.88 -13.05
N GLU A 125 11.12 9.10 -13.16
CA GLU A 125 12.56 9.36 -13.25
C GLU A 125 13.30 8.86 -11.99
N LEU A 126 12.80 9.19 -10.80
CA LEU A 126 13.36 8.74 -9.51
C LEU A 126 13.38 7.22 -9.37
N ASP A 127 12.29 6.55 -9.77
CA ASP A 127 12.21 5.08 -9.73
C ASP A 127 13.23 4.45 -10.69
N GLN A 128 13.47 5.07 -11.86
CA GLN A 128 14.46 4.61 -12.83
C GLN A 128 15.92 4.87 -12.40
N GLU A 129 16.20 6.03 -11.80
CA GLU A 129 17.54 6.38 -11.29
C GLU A 129 17.97 5.44 -10.15
N ILE A 130 17.05 5.10 -9.24
CA ILE A 130 17.30 4.14 -8.15
C ILE A 130 17.63 2.76 -8.73
N VAL A 131 16.88 2.30 -9.73
CA VAL A 131 17.12 1.01 -10.40
C VAL A 131 18.47 1.00 -11.13
N GLN A 132 18.85 2.09 -11.80
CA GLN A 132 20.13 2.16 -12.53
C GLN A 132 21.35 2.19 -11.62
N GLN A 133 21.29 2.91 -10.49
CA GLN A 133 22.38 2.91 -9.50
C GLN A 133 22.61 1.52 -8.91
N GLU A 134 21.56 0.73 -8.75
CA GLU A 134 21.65 -0.62 -8.23
C GLU A 134 22.29 -1.59 -9.24
N ILE A 135 21.92 -1.51 -10.52
CA ILE A 135 22.54 -2.30 -11.60
C ILE A 135 24.04 -1.96 -11.76
N GLN A 136 24.43 -0.69 -11.59
CA GLN A 136 25.84 -0.29 -11.63
C GLN A 136 26.65 -0.74 -10.41
N SER A 137 25.99 -1.03 -9.28
CA SER A 137 26.65 -1.48 -8.04
C SER A 137 26.88 -3.00 -7.97
N LEU A 138 26.27 -3.77 -8.88
CA LEU A 138 26.51 -5.21 -9.00
C LEU A 138 27.89 -5.46 -9.61
N PRO A 139 28.70 -6.38 -9.04
CA PRO A 139 29.98 -6.74 -9.64
C PRO A 139 29.71 -7.29 -11.05
N ARG A 140 30.36 -6.70 -12.06
CA ARG A 140 30.37 -7.25 -13.41
C ARG A 140 31.01 -8.64 -13.33
N ILE A 141 30.19 -9.67 -13.48
CA ILE A 141 30.63 -11.03 -13.76
C ILE A 141 30.98 -11.11 -15.25
#